data_AF-A0A9W2V858-F1
#
_entry.id   AF-A0A9W2V858-F1
#
_cell.length_a   1.000
_cell.length_b   1.000
_cell.length_c   1.000
_cell.angle_alpha   90.00
_cell.angle_beta   90.00
_cell.angle_gamma   90.00
#
_symmetry.space_group_name_H-M   'P 1'
#
loop_
_entity.id
_entity.type
_entity.pdbx_description
1 polymer ?
#
loop_
_entity_poly.entity_id
_entity_poly.type
_entity_poly.pdbx_seq_one_letter_code
_entity_poly.pdbx_strand_id
1 'polypeptide(L)'
;MDEVEYDVTKARQKTTKVGSFRINPDGTQERRKTPLAHSEVFLTDLLDQVCERMNHYQLEEDSVTREKKFKRFAPRKGDRMYKEFKKFHFYSDAYRPLKFACEAIIEEHEDEIFSLIAQEAHDLADKLCSEKAVH
;
A
#
# COMPACT_ATOMS: atom_id res chain seq x y z
N MET A 1 -6.88 2.10 -0.81
CA MET A 1 -5.83 1.75 -1.79
C MET A 1 -4.74 2.82 -1.92
N ASP A 2 -5.00 4.07 -1.54
CA ASP A 2 -4.06 5.20 -1.66
C ASP A 2 -2.66 4.96 -1.05
N GLU A 3 -2.57 4.21 0.06
CA GLU A 3 -1.29 3.87 0.70
C GLU A 3 -0.49 2.88 -0.15
N VAL A 4 -1.15 1.91 -0.79
CA VAL A 4 -0.52 0.95 -1.72
C VAL A 4 0.00 1.69 -2.94
N GLU A 5 -0.82 2.52 -3.58
CA GLU A 5 -0.43 3.30 -4.75
C GLU A 5 0.76 4.21 -4.49
N TYR A 6 0.76 4.89 -3.33
CA TYR A 6 1.85 5.77 -2.94
C TYR A 6 3.18 5.01 -2.82
N ASP A 7 3.18 3.87 -2.13
CA ASP A 7 4.40 3.08 -1.92
C ASP A 7 4.86 2.38 -3.21
N VAL A 8 3.93 1.87 -4.02
CA VAL A 8 4.24 1.28 -5.34
C VAL A 8 4.84 2.31 -6.27
N THR A 9 4.29 3.53 -6.33
CA THR A 9 4.83 4.62 -7.17
C THR A 9 6.27 4.94 -6.78
N LYS A 10 6.57 4.95 -5.48
CA LYS A 10 7.93 5.15 -4.97
C LYS A 10 8.84 3.94 -5.26
N ALA A 11 8.30 2.73 -5.24
CA ALA A 11 9.02 1.51 -5.56
C ALA A 11 9.39 1.43 -7.05
N ARG A 12 8.55 1.94 -7.95
CA ARG A 12 8.83 2.01 -9.40
C ARG A 12 10.11 2.81 -9.70
N GLN A 13 10.46 3.79 -8.87
CA GLN A 13 11.69 4.58 -8.99
C GLN A 13 12.95 3.82 -8.55
N LYS A 14 12.81 2.62 -7.97
CA LYS A 14 13.91 1.80 -7.46
C LYS A 14 14.03 0.52 -8.28
N THR A 15 15.26 0.04 -8.44
CA THR A 15 15.53 -1.25 -9.09
C THR A 15 16.11 -2.24 -8.10
N THR A 16 15.73 -3.51 -8.21
CA THR A 16 16.35 -4.62 -7.49
C THR A 16 17.12 -5.53 -8.44
N LYS A 17 18.12 -6.24 -7.90
CA LYS A 17 18.92 -7.22 -8.66
C LYS A 17 18.23 -8.58 -8.55
N VAL A 18 17.82 -9.14 -9.68
CA VAL A 18 17.37 -10.53 -9.76
C VAL A 18 18.55 -11.42 -10.16
N GLY A 19 18.65 -12.58 -9.54
CA GLY A 19 19.68 -13.57 -9.88
C GLY A 19 19.49 -14.05 -11.32
N SER A 20 20.59 -14.19 -12.06
CA SER A 20 20.59 -14.90 -13.33
C SER A 20 21.07 -16.32 -13.11
N PHE A 21 20.35 -17.30 -13.61
CA PHE A 21 20.78 -18.70 -13.57
C PHE A 21 21.99 -18.98 -14.48
N ARG A 22 22.37 -18.04 -15.34
CA ARG A 22 23.50 -18.20 -16.27
C ARG A 22 24.79 -17.63 -15.68
N ILE A 23 25.79 -18.49 -15.58
CA ILE A 23 27.18 -18.15 -15.25
C ILE A 23 27.94 -18.08 -16.56
N ASN A 24 28.63 -16.97 -16.79
CA ASN A 24 29.49 -16.77 -17.95
C ASN A 24 30.72 -17.69 -17.87
N PRO A 25 31.36 -18.03 -19.00
CA PRO A 25 32.56 -18.86 -19.02
C PRO A 25 33.74 -18.32 -18.17
N ASP A 26 33.74 -17.03 -17.85
CA ASP A 26 34.72 -16.34 -17.00
C ASP A 26 34.40 -16.44 -15.49
N GLY A 27 33.34 -17.16 -15.12
CA GLY A 27 32.88 -17.31 -13.73
C GLY A 27 32.05 -16.13 -13.22
N THR A 28 31.77 -15.13 -14.04
CA THR A 28 30.89 -14.01 -13.66
C THR A 28 29.42 -14.39 -13.83
N GLN A 29 28.55 -13.81 -13.01
CA GLN A 29 27.10 -13.99 -13.12
C GLN A 29 26.46 -12.63 -13.41
N GLU A 30 25.89 -12.45 -14.59
CA GLU A 30 25.19 -11.21 -14.95
C GLU A 30 23.91 -11.09 -14.13
N ARG A 31 23.82 -10.11 -13.24
CA ARG A 31 22.58 -9.88 -12.47
C ARG A 31 21.67 -8.95 -13.27
N ARG A 32 20.52 -9.48 -13.70
CA ARG A 32 19.49 -8.65 -14.35
C ARG A 32 18.88 -7.70 -13.31
N LYS A 33 18.59 -6.46 -13.71
CA LYS A 33 17.90 -5.50 -12.87
C LYS A 33 16.43 -5.44 -13.29
N THR A 34 15.53 -5.44 -12.31
CA THR A 34 14.09 -5.27 -12.52
C THR A 34 13.57 -4.16 -11.61
N PRO A 35 12.51 -3.42 -11.98
CA PRO A 35 11.84 -2.51 -11.06
C PRO A 35 11.45 -3.23 -9.77
N LEU A 36 11.63 -2.56 -8.62
CA LEU A 36 11.29 -3.14 -7.32
C LEU A 36 9.80 -3.47 -7.21
N ALA A 37 8.96 -2.68 -7.87
CA ALA A 37 7.52 -2.92 -7.97
C ALA A 37 7.12 -4.21 -8.71
N HIS A 38 8.06 -4.93 -9.35
CA HIS A 38 7.80 -6.23 -9.97
C HIS A 38 8.29 -7.42 -9.12
N SER A 39 8.82 -7.15 -7.92
CA SER A 39 9.29 -8.19 -7.02
C SER A 39 8.14 -8.61 -6.11
N GLU A 40 7.61 -9.82 -6.32
CA GLU A 40 6.51 -10.39 -5.53
C GLU A 40 6.78 -10.32 -4.02
N VAL A 41 7.95 -10.79 -3.58
CA VAL A 41 8.38 -10.72 -2.16
C VAL A 41 8.31 -9.29 -1.60
N PHE A 42 8.64 -8.29 -2.43
CA PHE A 42 8.56 -6.89 -2.01
C PHE A 42 7.12 -6.40 -1.94
N LEU A 43 6.26 -6.83 -2.87
CA LEU A 43 4.87 -6.45 -2.90
C LEU A 43 4.11 -7.06 -1.71
N THR A 44 4.34 -8.33 -1.37
CA THR A 44 3.75 -8.95 -0.17
C THR A 44 4.15 -8.19 1.10
N ASP A 45 5.44 -7.94 1.30
CA ASP A 45 5.93 -7.16 2.45
C ASP A 45 5.34 -5.74 2.49
N LEU A 46 5.13 -5.12 1.32
CA LEU A 46 4.54 -3.79 1.19
C LEU A 46 3.07 -3.80 1.62
N LEU A 47 2.29 -4.80 1.17
CA LEU A 47 0.87 -4.94 1.50
C LEU A 47 0.67 -5.12 3.02
N ASP A 48 1.46 -5.97 3.66
CA ASP A 48 1.45 -6.14 5.12
C ASP A 48 1.76 -4.82 5.86
N GLN A 49 2.82 -4.13 5.42
CA GLN A 49 3.22 -2.86 6.01
C GLN A 49 2.17 -1.75 5.80
N VAL A 50 1.38 -1.81 4.73
CA VAL A 50 0.27 -0.86 4.52
C VAL A 50 -0.80 -1.09 5.59
N CYS A 51 -1.19 -2.34 5.88
CA CYS A 51 -2.22 -2.61 6.89
C CYS A 51 -1.76 -2.27 8.31
N GLU A 52 -0.48 -2.49 8.64
CA GLU A 52 0.07 -2.04 9.93
C GLU A 52 -0.02 -0.53 10.13
N ARG A 53 0.07 0.25 9.04
CA ARG A 53 -0.04 1.72 9.06
C ARG A 53 -1.47 2.24 9.14
N MET A 54 -2.48 1.39 9.25
CA MET A 54 -3.86 1.84 9.49
C MET A 54 -4.00 2.58 10.83
N ASN A 55 -3.05 2.38 11.77
CA ASN A 55 -2.91 3.19 12.98
C ASN A 55 -2.60 4.68 12.74
N HIS A 56 -2.24 5.08 11.51
CA HIS A 56 -2.06 6.47 11.11
C HIS A 56 -3.37 7.18 10.74
N TYR A 57 -4.49 6.46 10.83
CA TYR A 57 -5.83 6.97 10.55
C TYR A 57 -6.65 7.03 11.84
N GLN A 58 -7.54 8.02 11.90
CA GLN A 58 -8.50 8.20 12.97
C GLN A 58 -9.91 8.22 12.41
N LEU A 59 -10.83 7.60 13.14
CA LEU A 59 -12.26 7.72 12.87
C LEU A 59 -12.73 9.12 13.29
N GLU A 60 -13.11 9.94 12.31
CA GLU A 60 -13.77 11.22 12.51
C GLU A 60 -15.27 11.06 12.23
N GLU A 61 -16.11 11.66 13.07
CA GLU A 61 -17.55 11.77 12.85
C GLU A 61 -17.86 13.23 12.50
N ASP A 62 -18.52 13.45 11.37
CA ASP A 62 -18.97 14.78 10.98
C ASP A 62 -20.05 15.27 11.95
N SER A 63 -19.85 16.45 12.53
CA SER A 63 -20.76 17.01 13.53
C SER A 63 -22.17 17.32 13.01
N VAL A 64 -22.31 17.53 11.69
CA VAL A 64 -23.56 17.90 11.02
C VAL A 64 -24.21 16.66 10.40
N THR A 65 -23.46 15.92 9.57
CA THR A 65 -24.02 14.77 8.83
C THR A 65 -24.02 13.47 9.63
N ARG A 66 -23.31 13.42 10.77
CA ARG A 66 -23.06 12.20 11.56
C ARG A 66 -22.35 11.10 10.79
N GLU A 67 -21.80 11.42 9.61
CA GLU A 67 -21.05 10.49 8.78
C GLU A 67 -19.70 10.18 9.42
N LYS A 68 -19.33 8.90 9.44
CA LYS A 68 -18.07 8.42 10.01
C LYS A 68 -17.09 8.12 8.89
N LYS A 69 -15.91 8.72 8.96
CA LYS A 69 -14.84 8.51 7.98
C LYS A 69 -13.49 8.35 8.65
N PHE A 70 -12.65 7.49 8.09
CA PHE A 70 -11.26 7.39 8.51
C PHE A 70 -10.45 8.47 7.80
N LYS A 71 -9.78 9.32 8.58
CA LYS A 71 -8.89 10.36 8.07
C LYS A 71 -7.47 10.14 8.54
N ARG A 72 -6.52 10.25 7.63
CA ARG A 72 -5.09 10.14 7.91
C ARG A 72 -4.65 11.35 8.75
N PHE A 73 -4.13 11.10 9.95
CA PHE A 73 -3.60 12.16 10.81
C PHE A 73 -2.08 12.22 10.77
N ALA A 74 -1.39 11.07 10.67
CA ALA A 74 0.08 11.06 10.61
C ALA A 74 0.58 11.61 9.28
N PRO A 75 1.70 12.34 9.19
CA PRO A 75 2.26 12.81 7.91
C PRO A 75 2.92 11.64 7.16
N ARG A 76 3.07 11.71 5.84
CA ARG A 76 3.99 10.82 5.12
C ARG A 76 5.41 11.32 5.33
N LYS A 77 6.40 10.46 5.07
CA LYS A 77 7.82 10.85 5.17
C LYS A 77 8.12 11.98 4.18
N GLY A 78 8.34 13.18 4.71
CA GLY A 78 8.60 14.40 3.93
C GLY A 78 7.48 15.44 3.99
N ASP A 79 6.29 15.07 4.49
CA ASP A 79 5.19 16.01 4.65
C ASP A 79 5.42 16.92 5.87
N ARG A 80 4.87 18.14 5.80
CA ARG A 80 4.87 19.06 6.95
C ARG A 80 4.00 18.48 8.06
N MET A 81 4.49 18.54 9.29
CA MET A 81 3.70 18.14 10.47
C MET A 81 2.46 19.04 10.57
N TYR A 82 1.27 18.43 10.59
CA TYR A 82 0.01 19.17 10.71
C TYR A 82 -0.03 19.90 12.06
N LYS A 83 -0.37 21.20 12.06
CA LYS A 83 -0.53 21.99 13.30
C LYS A 83 -1.61 21.41 14.23
N GLU A 84 -2.54 20.66 13.65
CA GLU A 84 -3.66 19.98 14.32
C GLU A 84 -3.26 18.71 15.05
N PHE A 85 -1.99 18.27 14.97
CA PHE A 85 -1.52 17.05 15.66
C PHE A 85 -1.82 17.03 17.16
N LYS A 86 -1.88 18.21 17.78
CA LYS A 86 -2.16 18.38 19.22
C LYS A 86 -3.63 18.21 19.59
N LYS A 87 -4.55 18.11 18.61
CA LYS A 87 -6.00 17.99 18.83
C LYS A 87 -6.50 16.55 18.72
N PHE A 88 -5.66 15.60 18.33
CA PHE A 88 -6.09 14.22 18.13
C PHE A 88 -6.15 13.46 19.46
N HIS A 89 -7.32 12.88 19.72
CA HIS A 89 -7.51 11.91 20.80
C HIS A 89 -7.10 10.52 20.32
N PHE A 90 -5.98 10.01 20.81
CA PHE A 90 -5.47 8.69 20.48
C PHE A 90 -6.24 7.63 21.27
N TYR A 91 -7.34 7.13 20.72
CA TYR A 91 -7.94 5.90 21.19
C TYR A 91 -7.11 4.74 20.65
N SER A 92 -6.45 3.98 21.54
CA SER A 92 -5.45 2.97 21.16
C SER A 92 -5.98 1.90 20.21
N ASP A 93 -7.30 1.70 20.14
CA ASP A 93 -7.91 0.60 19.40
C ASP A 93 -8.85 1.07 18.27
N ALA A 94 -9.03 2.38 18.06
CA ALA A 94 -10.00 2.88 17.08
C ALA A 94 -9.63 2.56 15.62
N TYR A 95 -8.36 2.25 15.33
CA TYR A 95 -7.90 1.85 14.01
C TYR A 95 -8.08 0.35 13.73
N ARG A 96 -8.35 -0.48 14.74
CA ARG A 96 -8.43 -1.95 14.58
C ARG A 96 -9.43 -2.37 13.51
N PRO A 97 -10.66 -1.80 13.42
CA PRO A 97 -11.59 -2.16 12.36
C PRO A 97 -11.05 -1.83 10.96
N LEU A 98 -10.32 -0.73 10.81
CA LEU A 98 -9.71 -0.35 9.55
C LEU A 98 -8.55 -1.29 9.18
N LYS A 99 -7.71 -1.66 10.16
CA LYS A 99 -6.64 -2.66 9.97
C LYS A 99 -7.23 -4.00 9.53
N PHE A 100 -8.24 -4.50 10.23
CA PHE A 100 -8.91 -5.75 9.88
C PHE A 100 -9.51 -5.72 8.47
N ALA A 101 -10.17 -4.62 8.08
CA ALA A 101 -10.69 -4.45 6.73
C ALA A 101 -9.58 -4.43 5.68
N CYS A 102 -8.45 -3.80 5.97
CA CYS A 102 -7.28 -3.81 5.10
C CYS A 102 -6.74 -5.23 4.89
N GLU A 103 -6.53 -5.97 5.98
CA GLU A 103 -6.02 -7.35 5.95
C GLU A 103 -6.98 -8.25 5.14
N ALA A 104 -8.28 -8.16 5.38
CA ALA A 104 -9.28 -8.93 4.65
C ALA A 104 -9.32 -8.62 3.14
N ILE A 105 -9.21 -7.35 2.76
CA ILE A 105 -9.18 -6.95 1.34
C ILE A 105 -7.91 -7.48 0.67
N ILE A 106 -6.76 -7.37 1.34
CA ILE A 106 -5.48 -7.85 0.80
C ILE A 106 -5.49 -9.36 0.65
N GLU A 107 -5.96 -10.10 1.67
CA GLU A 107 -6.07 -11.55 1.64
C GLU A 107 -6.98 -12.03 0.48
N GLU A 108 -8.09 -11.34 0.22
CA GLU A 108 -9.02 -11.72 -0.85
C GLU A 108 -8.51 -11.34 -2.26
N HIS A 109 -7.77 -10.24 -2.39
CA HIS A 109 -7.46 -9.61 -3.68
C HIS A 109 -5.96 -9.52 -4.01
N GLU A 110 -5.08 -10.24 -3.33
CA GLU A 110 -3.63 -10.15 -3.53
C GLU A 110 -3.22 -10.30 -5.00
N ASP A 111 -3.69 -11.36 -5.66
CA ASP A 111 -3.37 -11.68 -7.05
C ASP A 111 -3.83 -10.56 -8.02
N GLU A 112 -5.03 -10.01 -7.79
CA GLU A 112 -5.60 -8.93 -8.59
C GLU A 112 -4.81 -7.63 -8.40
N ILE A 113 -4.46 -7.30 -7.15
CA ILE A 113 -3.62 -6.16 -6.81
C ILE A 113 -2.26 -6.28 -7.51
N PHE A 114 -1.63 -7.46 -7.48
CA PHE A 114 -0.35 -7.69 -8.16
C PHE A 114 -0.46 -7.53 -9.68
N SER A 115 -1.53 -8.07 -10.27
CA SER A 115 -1.83 -7.92 -11.70
C SER A 115 -1.99 -6.44 -12.09
N LEU A 116 -2.78 -5.68 -11.33
CA LEU A 116 -2.99 -4.25 -11.57
C LEU A 116 -1.68 -3.46 -11.43
N ILE A 117 -0.85 -3.77 -10.44
CA ILE A 117 0.47 -3.14 -10.25
C ILE A 117 1.38 -3.43 -11.45
N ALA A 118 1.42 -4.67 -11.94
CA ALA A 118 2.22 -5.11 -13.07
C ALA A 118 1.78 -4.47 -14.40
N GLN A 119 0.49 -4.17 -14.55
CA GLN A 119 -0.07 -3.42 -15.68
C GLN A 119 0.17 -1.90 -15.58
N GLU A 120 0.89 -1.47 -14.55
CA GLU A 120 1.12 -0.07 -14.23
C GLU A 120 -0.17 0.75 -14.05
N ALA A 121 -1.27 0.10 -13.65
CA ALA A 121 -2.57 0.75 -13.50
C ALA A 121 -2.52 1.96 -12.55
N HIS A 122 -3.25 3.00 -12.93
CA HIS A 122 -3.68 4.07 -12.04
C HIS A 122 -5.06 3.74 -11.45
N ASP A 123 -5.40 4.39 -10.35
CA ASP A 123 -6.71 4.29 -9.69
C ASP A 123 -7.05 2.83 -9.29
N LEU A 124 -6.14 2.21 -8.54
CA LEU A 124 -6.28 0.83 -8.02
C LEU A 124 -7.57 0.65 -7.24
N ALA A 125 -8.02 1.68 -6.49
CA ALA A 125 -9.28 1.64 -5.76
C ALA A 125 -10.46 1.36 -6.71
N ASP A 126 -10.58 2.16 -7.76
CA ASP A 126 -11.70 2.07 -8.69
C ASP A 126 -11.68 0.76 -9.46
N LYS A 127 -10.50 0.32 -9.90
CA LYS A 127 -10.35 -0.94 -10.63
C LYS A 127 -10.75 -2.14 -9.78
N LEU A 128 -10.19 -2.24 -8.57
CA LEU A 128 -10.50 -3.35 -7.66
C LEU A 128 -11.98 -3.36 -7.24
N CYS A 129 -12.57 -2.19 -7.02
CA CYS A 129 -13.97 -2.09 -6.60
C CYS A 129 -14.97 -2.23 -7.77
N SER A 130 -14.54 -2.01 -9.01
CA SER A 130 -15.42 -2.09 -10.19
C SER A 130 -15.67 -3.53 -10.65
N GLU A 131 -14.71 -4.43 -10.48
CA GLU A 131 -14.87 -5.84 -10.90
C GLU A 131 -15.93 -6.58 -10.06
N LYS A 132 -16.21 -6.12 -8.84
CA LYS A 132 -17.25 -6.66 -7.95
C LYS A 132 -18.66 -6.09 -8.16
N ALA A 133 -18.86 -5.08 -9.00
CA ALA A 133 -20.20 -4.55 -9.29
C ALA A 133 -20.99 -5.41 -10.29
N VAL A 134 -20.37 -6.46 -10.85
CA VAL A 134 -20.99 -7.42 -11.75
C VAL A 134 -20.99 -8.79 -11.08
N HIS A 135 -21.86 -9.00 -10.09
CA HIS A 135 -22.53 -10.28 -9.82
C HIS A 135 -23.69 -10.13 -8.84
#